data_AF-A0A158S850-F1
#
_entry.id   AF-A0A158S850-F1
#
_cell.length_a   1.000
_cell.length_b   1.000
_cell.length_c   1.000
_cell.angle_alpha   90.00
_cell.angle_beta   90.00
_cell.angle_gamma   90.00
#
_symmetry.space_group_name_H-M   'P 1'
#
loop_
_entity.id
_entity.type
_entity.pdbx_description
1 polymer ?
#
loop_
_entity_poly.entity_id
_entity_poly.type
_entity_poly.pdbx_seq_one_letter_code
_entity_poly.pdbx_strand_id
1 'polypeptide(L)' 'MTRTRKESALRTWGLKLKEKIGFKRAAVAVARKLAVIMHTMLRTGELFRHSEPTAA' A
#
# COMPACT_ATOMS: atom_id res chain seq x y z
N MET A 1 -15.53 -11.70 -1.55
CA MET A 1 -14.97 -10.58 -0.75
C MET A 1 -13.62 -10.99 -0.16
N THR A 2 -12.51 -10.64 -0.79
CA THR A 2 -11.17 -10.87 -0.26
C THR A 2 -10.82 -9.77 0.75
N ARG A 3 -11.26 -9.92 2.01
CA ARG A 3 -10.76 -9.12 3.14
C ARG A 3 -9.44 -9.73 3.61
N THR A 4 -8.31 -9.14 3.22
CA THR A 4 -7.03 -9.50 3.84
C THR A 4 -6.99 -8.95 5.27
N ARG A 5 -6.83 -9.83 6.27
CA ARG A 5 -6.69 -9.44 7.68
C ARG A 5 -5.29 -8.93 8.02
N LYS A 6 -4.29 -9.11 7.14
CA LYS A 6 -2.93 -8.65 7.40
C LYS A 6 -2.85 -7.14 7.40
N GLU A 7 -2.33 -6.59 8.50
CA GLU A 7 -1.88 -5.21 8.55
C GLU A 7 -0.65 -5.06 7.65
N SER A 8 -0.56 -3.94 6.93
CA SER A 8 0.58 -3.65 6.07
C SER A 8 0.95 -2.18 6.20
N ALA A 9 2.23 -1.86 5.99
CA ALA A 9 2.72 -0.49 6.02
C ALA A 9 1.93 0.41 5.05
N LEU A 10 1.51 -0.12 3.91
CA LEU A 10 0.66 0.58 2.95
C LEU A 10 -0.74 0.89 3.54
N ARG A 11 -1.35 -0.04 4.27
CA ARG A 11 -2.64 0.17 4.92
C ARG A 11 -2.52 1.20 6.04
N THR A 12 -1.49 1.09 6.89
CA THR A 12 -1.24 2.04 7.98
C THR A 12 -0.96 3.44 7.44
N TRP A 13 -0.17 3.55 6.36
CA TRP A 13 0.05 4.80 5.64
C TRP A 13 -1.25 5.36 5.06
N GLY A 14 -2.08 4.53 4.41
CA GLY A 14 -3.36 4.94 3.85
C GLY A 14 -4.36 5.44 4.92
N LEU A 15 -4.38 4.82 6.10
CA LEU A 15 -5.20 5.27 7.24
C LEU A 15 -4.72 6.62 7.78
N LYS A 16 -3.42 6.78 8.03
CA LYS A 16 -2.83 8.08 8.42
C LYS A 16 -3.09 9.17 7.37
N LEU A 17 -3.06 8.80 6.08
CA LEU A 17 -3.32 9.73 4.99
C LEU A 17 -4.79 10.15 4.94
N LYS A 18 -5.72 9.22 5.19
CA LYS A 18 -7.16 9.51 5.28
C LYS A 18 -7.44 10.61 6.31
N GLU A 19 -6.78 10.58 7.46
CA GLU A 19 -6.93 11.58 8.52
C GLU A 19 -6.46 12.98 8.09
N LYS A 20 -5.44 13.07 7.22
CA LYS A 20 -4.85 14.33 6.78
C LYS A 20 -5.55 14.99 5.60
N ILE A 21 -5.90 14.21 4.57
CA ILE A 21 -6.38 14.75 3.27
C ILE A 21 -7.79 14.29 2.90
N GLY A 22 -8.45 13.54 3.78
CA GLY A 22 -9.79 13.01 3.57
C GLY A 22 -9.83 11.74 2.71
N PHE A 23 -10.95 11.01 2.81
CA PHE A 23 -11.09 9.66 2.24
C PHE A 23 -10.89 9.59 0.72
N LYS A 24 -11.53 10.48 -0.05
CA LYS A 24 -11.48 10.44 -1.52
C LYS A 24 -10.05 10.55 -2.05
N ARG A 25 -9.26 11.49 -1.50
CA ARG A 25 -7.87 11.72 -1.92
C ARG A 25 -6.94 10.62 -1.42
N ALA A 26 -7.14 10.15 -0.18
CA ALA A 26 -6.37 9.04 0.37
C ALA A 26 -6.59 7.74 -0.40
N ALA A 27 -7.83 7.43 -0.80
CA ALA A 27 -8.15 6.25 -1.60
C ALA A 27 -7.41 6.25 -2.94
N VAL A 28 -7.41 7.38 -3.65
CA VAL A 28 -6.67 7.53 -4.92
C VAL A 28 -5.16 7.37 -4.72
N ALA A 29 -4.60 7.95 -3.66
CA ALA A 29 -3.18 7.84 -3.35
C ALA A 29 -2.76 6.39 -3.03
N VAL A 30 -3.58 5.66 -2.27
CA VAL A 30 -3.37 4.23 -1.99
C VAL A 30 -3.46 3.40 -3.27
N ALA A 31 -4.44 3.65 -4.13
CA ALA A 31 -4.56 2.97 -5.41
C ALA A 31 -3.34 3.19 -6.32
N ARG A 32 -2.84 4.44 -6.40
CA ARG A 32 -1.63 4.75 -7.16
C ARG A 32 -0.40 4.02 -6.62
N LYS A 33 -0.21 4.01 -5.29
CA LYS A 33 0.92 3.30 -4.68
C LYS A 33 0.80 1.78 -4.89
N LEU A 34 -0.41 1.22 -4.83
CA LEU A 34 -0.67 -0.19 -5.16
C LEU A 34 -0.31 -0.52 -6.61
N ALA A 35 -0.75 0.30 -7.57
CA ALA A 35 -0.46 0.08 -8.98
C ALA A 35 1.04 0.05 -9.27
N VAL A 36 1.81 0.96 -8.64
CA VAL A 36 3.28 0.96 -8.75
C VAL A 36 3.88 -0.32 -8.17
N ILE A 37 3.47 -0.73 -6.97
CA ILE A 37 3.98 -1.96 -6.34
C ILE A 37 3.64 -3.18 -7.21
N MET A 38 2.41 -3.30 -7.70
CA MET A 38 2.01 -4.40 -8.57
C MET A 38 2.81 -4.42 -9.88
N HIS A 39 3.08 -3.24 -10.46
CA HIS A 39 3.91 -3.14 -11.65
C HIS A 39 5.36 -3.54 -11.37
N THR A 40 5.94 -3.15 -10.23
CA THR A 40 7.30 -3.57 -9.86
C THR A 40 7.37 -5.06 -9.60
N MET A 41 6.36 -5.65 -8.94
CA MET A 41 6.27 -7.10 -8.73
C MET A 41 6.22 -7.85 -10.07
N LEU A 42 5.43 -7.35 -11.05
CA LEU A 42 5.36 -7.95 -12.38
C LEU A 42 6.71 -7.90 -13.12
N ARG A 43 7.48 -6.81 -12.95
CA ARG A 43 8.78 -6.65 -13.62
C ARG A 43 9.93 -7.40 -12.96
N THR A 44 9.91 -7.51 -11.63
CA THR A 44 11.04 -8.06 -10.84
C THR A 44 10.79 -9.48 -10.35
N GLY A 45 9.55 -9.94 -10.36
CA GLY A 45 9.15 -11.22 -9.76
C GLY A 45 9.14 -11.20 -8.23
N GLU A 46 9.49 -10.07 -7.59
CA GLU A 46 9.45 -9.98 -6.13
C GLU A 46 8.01 -9.99 -5.59
N LEU A 47 7.83 -10.59 -4.41
CA LEU A 47 6.53 -10.67 -3.74
C LEU A 47 6.20 -9.37 -2.98
N PHE A 48 4.91 -9.13 -2.76
CA PHE A 48 4.42 -7.99 -1.99
C PHE A 48 4.92 -8.07 -0.55
N ARG A 49 5.76 -7.11 -0.13
CA ARG A 49 6.20 -7.00 1.27
C ARG A 49 5.19 -6.21 2.08
N HIS A 50 4.74 -6.80 3.18
CA HIS A 50 3.75 -6.19 4.06
C HIS A 50 4.35 -5.16 5.04
N SER A 51 5.66 -5.20 5.29
CA SER A 51 6.40 -4.19 6.06
C SER A 51 7.27 -3.35 5.13
N GLU A 52 7.56 -2.09 5.51
CA GLU A 52 8.67 -1.38 4.88
C GLU A 52 9.96 -2.19 5.08
N PRO A 53 10.89 -2.18 4.12
CA PRO A 53 12.21 -2.73 4.37
C PRO A 53 12.81 -1.89 5.50
N THR A 54 12.94 -2.46 6.70
CA THR A 54 13.99 -2.03 7.62
C THR A 54 15.27 -2.11 6.80
N ALA A 55 15.77 -0.94 6.38
CA ALA A 55 17.09 -0.83 5.79
C ALA A 55 18.07 -1.28 6.87
N ALA A 56 18.72 -2.41 6.61
CA ALA A 56 19.93 -2.84 7.29
C ALA A 56 21.11 -2.06 6.71
#